data_AF-A0A317V4G0-F1
#
_entry.id   AF-A0A317V4G0-F1
#
_cell.length_a   1.000
_cell.length_b   1.000
_cell.length_c   1.000
_cell.angle_alpha   90.00
_cell.angle_beta   90.00
_cell.angle_gamma   90.00
#
_symmetry.space_group_name_H-M   'P 1'
#
loop_
_entity.id
_entity.type
_entity.pdbx_description
1 polymer ?
#
loop_
_entity_poly.entity_id
_entity_poly.type
_entity_poly.pdbx_seq_one_letter_code
_entity_poly.pdbx_strand_id
1 'polypeptide(L)'
;MPSKSTTQTPLHSNPVTPRRNLAKAMQSLLIERATNLKLRGGFDFFSKNRSAPPMTSEGPDTRFYPGSVPEGRSKKWPTVVLETGKTENLARLQKDAESWLVDSSGDVRIFILLIEQPNGTVRFEKWVPEEVHEYGPSGTGGPKVKVVAERDQTVVVGRARGGRVEVIGGPLVLEFAEVCLDEPQRGQDDAFVFGDAELADLVYGRRACTVDEYEGYYEDADADDEGGEHDEDDDDDYNIVD
;
A
#
# COMPACT_ATOMS: atom_id res chain seq x y z
N MET A 1 -59.15 15.47 21.54
CA MET A 1 -58.27 14.36 21.12
C MET A 1 -57.48 14.85 19.92
N PRO A 2 -56.16 15.07 20.02
CA PRO A 2 -55.38 15.69 18.94
C PRO A 2 -55.02 14.65 17.86
N SER A 3 -55.20 15.03 16.59
CA SER A 3 -54.76 14.24 15.44
C SER A 3 -53.23 14.23 15.37
N LYS A 4 -52.64 13.04 15.38
CA LYS A 4 -51.19 12.86 15.16
C LYS A 4 -50.87 13.11 13.69
N SER A 5 -50.18 14.21 13.40
CA SER A 5 -49.53 14.45 12.11
C SER A 5 -48.44 13.41 11.90
N THR A 6 -48.61 12.57 10.89
CA THR A 6 -47.57 11.64 10.41
C THR A 6 -46.66 12.41 9.47
N THR A 7 -45.49 12.80 9.96
CA THR A 7 -44.41 13.37 9.14
C THR A 7 -43.77 12.25 8.36
N GLN A 8 -44.07 12.18 7.06
CA GLN A 8 -43.38 11.31 6.11
C GLN A 8 -42.08 12.00 5.69
N THR A 9 -40.95 11.53 6.21
CA THR A 9 -39.62 11.98 5.80
C THR A 9 -39.35 11.53 4.36
N PRO A 10 -38.92 12.41 3.43
CA PRO A 10 -38.61 11.99 2.07
C PRO A 10 -37.29 11.21 2.04
N LEU A 11 -37.36 9.97 1.56
CA LEU A 11 -36.23 9.16 1.09
C LEU A 11 -35.49 9.91 -0.04
N HIS A 12 -34.49 10.70 0.30
CA HIS A 12 -33.42 11.07 -0.64
C HIS A 12 -32.31 10.02 -0.53
N SER A 13 -32.55 8.83 -1.10
CA SER A 13 -31.43 7.98 -1.50
C SER A 13 -30.85 8.60 -2.78
N ASN A 14 -29.88 9.50 -2.63
CA ASN A 14 -28.97 9.76 -3.74
C ASN A 14 -28.30 8.42 -4.09
N PRO A 15 -28.36 7.93 -5.34
CA PRO A 15 -27.53 6.80 -5.72
C PRO A 15 -26.08 7.22 -5.49
N VAL A 16 -25.41 6.58 -4.54
CA VAL A 16 -23.97 6.71 -4.32
C VAL A 16 -23.34 6.27 -5.64
N THR A 17 -22.91 7.25 -6.43
CA THR A 17 -22.10 6.95 -7.60
C THR A 17 -20.82 6.32 -7.07
N PRO A 18 -20.43 5.10 -7.51
CA PRO A 18 -19.23 4.43 -7.00
C PRO A 18 -18.05 5.39 -7.08
N ARG A 19 -17.43 5.66 -5.94
CA ARG A 19 -16.31 6.59 -5.88
C ARG A 19 -15.12 5.86 -6.48
N ARG A 20 -14.63 6.33 -7.61
CA ARG A 20 -13.40 5.85 -8.26
C ARG A 20 -12.29 5.77 -7.21
N ASN A 21 -11.79 4.57 -6.91
CA ASN A 21 -10.71 4.37 -5.95
C ASN A 21 -9.51 3.71 -6.64
N LEU A 22 -8.61 4.56 -7.16
CA LEU A 22 -7.46 4.10 -7.93
C LEU A 22 -6.43 3.37 -7.07
N ALA A 23 -6.28 3.73 -5.80
CA ALA A 23 -5.36 3.07 -4.87
C ALA A 23 -5.79 1.62 -4.63
N LYS A 24 -7.07 1.40 -4.30
CA LYS A 24 -7.59 0.04 -4.12
C LYS A 24 -7.57 -0.77 -5.42
N ALA A 25 -7.90 -0.16 -6.55
CA ALA A 25 -7.82 -0.86 -7.85
C ALA A 25 -6.38 -1.30 -8.18
N MET A 26 -5.39 -0.44 -7.90
CA MET A 26 -3.98 -0.76 -8.04
C MET A 26 -3.54 -1.85 -7.06
N GLN A 27 -4.02 -1.79 -5.82
CA GLN A 27 -3.78 -2.84 -4.84
C GLN A 27 -4.31 -4.18 -5.33
N SER A 28 -5.55 -4.25 -5.81
CA SER A 28 -6.13 -5.49 -6.35
C SER A 28 -5.30 -6.04 -7.51
N LEU A 29 -4.80 -5.17 -8.39
CA LEU A 29 -3.94 -5.58 -9.51
C LEU A 29 -2.58 -6.14 -9.04
N LEU A 30 -1.98 -5.53 -8.01
CA LEU A 30 -0.75 -6.00 -7.39
C LEU A 30 -0.96 -7.35 -6.67
N ILE A 31 -2.09 -7.52 -5.96
CA ILE A 31 -2.47 -8.78 -5.30
C ILE A 31 -2.67 -9.90 -6.32
N GLU A 32 -3.38 -9.63 -7.41
CA GLU A 32 -3.60 -10.57 -8.51
C GLU A 32 -2.26 -11.03 -9.08
N ARG A 33 -1.33 -10.09 -9.30
CA ARG A 33 0.01 -10.41 -9.80
C ARG A 33 0.83 -11.22 -8.80
N ALA A 34 0.80 -10.87 -7.51
CA ALA A 34 1.49 -11.61 -6.45
C ALA A 34 0.96 -13.05 -6.31
N THR A 35 -0.35 -13.24 -6.43
CA THR A 35 -0.99 -14.56 -6.40
C THR A 35 -0.53 -15.43 -7.58
N ASN A 36 -0.46 -14.85 -8.79
CA ASN A 36 -0.02 -15.56 -9.99
C ASN A 36 1.44 -16.02 -9.92
N LEU A 37 2.30 -15.31 -9.17
CA LEU A 37 3.69 -15.69 -8.94
C LEU A 37 3.86 -16.84 -7.92
N LYS A 38 2.75 -17.41 -7.41
CA LYS A 38 2.71 -18.53 -6.45
C LYS A 38 3.58 -18.29 -5.22
N LEU A 39 3.63 -17.04 -4.77
CA LEU A 39 4.42 -16.64 -3.62
C LEU A 39 3.92 -17.41 -2.39
N ARG A 40 4.78 -18.25 -1.82
CA ARG A 40 4.48 -19.12 -0.68
C ARG A 40 4.64 -18.29 0.61
N GLY A 41 3.60 -18.26 1.44
CA GLY A 41 3.56 -17.44 2.66
C GLY A 41 2.80 -16.16 2.39
N GLY A 42 1.56 -16.11 2.89
CA GLY A 42 0.59 -15.06 2.61
C GLY A 42 1.16 -13.67 2.87
N PHE A 43 0.86 -12.75 1.96
CA PHE A 43 1.07 -11.34 2.18
C PHE A 43 -0.05 -10.78 3.05
N ASP A 44 0.30 -9.92 4.00
CA ASP A 44 -0.69 -9.19 4.79
C ASP A 44 -1.11 -7.92 4.03
N PHE A 45 -2.30 -7.97 3.43
CA PHE A 45 -2.89 -6.86 2.67
C PHE A 45 -4.00 -6.13 3.40
N PHE A 46 -3.88 -5.86 4.71
CA PHE A 46 -4.88 -5.06 5.41
C PHE A 46 -4.32 -3.97 6.32
N SER A 47 -4.93 -2.79 6.13
CA SER A 47 -4.58 -1.46 6.64
C SER A 47 -5.28 -1.10 7.96
N LYS A 48 -6.15 -1.95 8.55
CA LYS A 48 -6.99 -1.50 9.69
C LYS A 48 -6.34 -1.66 11.09
N ASN A 49 -5.42 -2.60 11.32
CA ASN A 49 -4.95 -2.91 12.69
C ASN A 49 -3.51 -2.47 13.02
N ARG A 50 -2.78 -1.83 12.10
CA ARG A 50 -1.44 -1.28 12.39
C ARG A 50 -1.49 0.22 12.24
N SER A 51 -1.36 0.91 13.39
CA SER A 51 -1.35 2.37 13.46
C SER A 51 -0.44 2.92 12.37
N ALA A 52 -0.97 3.86 11.59
CA ALA A 52 -0.13 4.64 10.70
C ALA A 52 1.04 5.21 11.54
N PRO A 53 2.24 5.37 10.95
CA PRO A 53 3.26 6.22 11.56
C PRO A 53 2.61 7.55 11.97
N PRO A 54 3.07 8.18 13.07
CA PRO A 54 2.43 9.36 13.65
C PRO A 54 2.37 10.60 12.73
N MET A 55 2.81 10.49 11.47
CA MET A 55 3.03 11.58 10.53
C MET A 55 1.78 11.97 9.73
N THR A 56 0.77 11.10 9.64
CA THR A 56 -0.52 11.42 9.03
C THR A 56 -1.64 10.90 9.91
N SER A 57 -2.61 11.74 10.29
CA SER A 57 -3.76 11.32 11.11
C SER A 57 -4.69 10.33 10.42
N GLU A 58 -4.59 10.18 9.09
CA GLU A 58 -5.46 9.31 8.28
C GLU A 58 -4.75 8.09 7.66
N GLY A 59 -3.41 8.03 7.71
CA GLY A 59 -2.63 6.98 7.05
C GLY A 59 -2.70 7.05 5.52
N PRO A 60 -1.93 6.23 4.80
CA PRO A 60 -2.01 6.18 3.35
C PRO A 60 -3.24 5.37 2.89
N ASP A 61 -3.72 5.66 1.68
CA ASP A 61 -4.89 4.99 1.08
C ASP A 61 -4.71 3.47 1.07
N THR A 62 -3.51 2.97 0.77
CA THR A 62 -3.22 1.54 0.74
C THR A 62 -1.75 1.19 1.01
N ARG A 63 -1.50 -0.01 1.54
CA ARG A 63 -0.19 -0.53 1.96
C ARG A 63 -0.02 -1.99 1.58
N PHE A 64 1.21 -2.38 1.24
CA PHE A 64 1.63 -3.75 0.98
C PHE A 64 2.68 -4.16 2.01
N TYR A 65 2.43 -5.20 2.78
CA TYR A 65 3.43 -5.79 3.68
C TYR A 65 3.98 -7.09 3.06
N PRO A 66 5.28 -7.36 3.20
CA PRO A 66 5.89 -8.57 2.68
C PRO A 66 5.41 -9.77 3.51
N GLY A 67 5.22 -10.93 2.87
CA GLY A 67 4.78 -12.15 3.56
C GLY A 67 5.82 -12.69 4.57
N SER A 68 7.10 -12.40 4.33
CA SER A 68 8.20 -12.65 5.28
C SER A 68 8.91 -11.35 5.59
N VAL A 69 9.07 -11.03 6.88
CA VAL A 69 9.83 -9.87 7.35
C VAL A 69 11.24 -10.33 7.70
N PRO A 70 12.30 -9.86 7.01
CA PRO A 70 13.68 -10.17 7.36
C PRO A 70 14.01 -9.85 8.83
N GLU A 71 14.91 -10.62 9.43
CA GLU A 71 15.36 -10.38 10.80
C GLU A 71 15.94 -8.97 10.95
N GLY A 72 15.59 -8.28 12.04
CA GLY A 72 16.02 -6.91 12.30
C GLY A 72 15.19 -5.82 11.58
N ARG A 73 14.30 -6.17 10.65
CA ARG A 73 13.39 -5.21 10.00
C ARG A 73 12.17 -4.90 10.87
N SER A 74 11.71 -3.65 10.87
CA SER A 74 10.47 -3.29 11.58
C SER A 74 9.24 -3.90 10.90
N LYS A 75 8.36 -4.50 11.70
CA LYS A 75 7.03 -4.96 11.26
C LYS A 75 6.00 -3.82 11.12
N LYS A 76 6.37 -2.59 11.49
CA LYS A 76 5.50 -1.40 11.44
C LYS A 76 5.33 -0.89 10.02
N TRP A 77 6.41 -0.92 9.24
CA TRP A 77 6.48 -0.27 7.95
C TRP A 77 6.20 -1.24 6.79
N PRO A 78 5.33 -0.86 5.84
CA PRO A 78 5.11 -1.63 4.62
C PRO A 78 6.33 -1.57 3.70
N THR A 79 6.37 -2.41 2.66
CA THR A 79 7.35 -2.29 1.58
C THR A 79 6.87 -1.34 0.49
N VAL A 80 5.56 -1.40 0.16
CA VAL A 80 4.94 -0.52 -0.82
C VAL A 80 3.82 0.31 -0.18
N VAL A 81 3.81 1.61 -0.47
CA VAL A 81 2.74 2.53 -0.11
C VAL A 81 2.09 3.04 -1.40
N LEU A 82 0.75 3.07 -1.44
CA LEU A 82 -0.02 3.63 -2.53
C LEU A 82 -0.88 4.77 -1.99
N GLU A 83 -0.86 5.90 -2.69
CA GLU A 83 -1.63 7.08 -2.30
C GLU A 83 -2.22 7.74 -3.54
N THR A 84 -3.48 8.14 -3.45
CA THR A 84 -4.18 8.85 -4.52
C THR A 84 -4.41 10.30 -4.18
N GLY A 85 -4.40 11.13 -5.22
CA GLY A 85 -4.70 12.53 -5.04
C GLY A 85 -5.10 13.21 -6.31
N LYS A 86 -5.32 14.51 -6.17
CA LYS A 86 -5.50 15.41 -7.30
C LYS A 86 -4.30 16.32 -7.42
N THR A 87 -4.16 16.96 -8.56
CA THR A 87 -3.02 17.85 -8.87
C THR A 87 -2.84 18.96 -7.83
N GLU A 88 -3.92 19.42 -7.19
CA GLU A 88 -3.88 20.43 -6.12
C GLU A 88 -3.13 19.94 -4.86
N ASN A 89 -3.11 18.62 -4.62
CA ASN A 89 -2.46 18.01 -3.47
C ASN A 89 -1.04 17.53 -3.78
N LEU A 90 -0.58 17.65 -5.04
CA LEU A 90 0.63 17.02 -5.51
C LEU A 90 1.86 17.33 -4.63
N ALA A 91 2.12 18.60 -4.36
CA ALA A 91 3.30 19.00 -3.60
C ALA A 91 3.28 18.45 -2.16
N ARG A 92 2.09 18.35 -1.55
CA ARG A 92 1.93 17.72 -0.24
C ARG A 92 2.22 16.23 -0.32
N LEU A 93 1.64 15.55 -1.30
CA LEU A 93 1.78 14.11 -1.48
C LEU A 93 3.20 13.68 -1.85
N GLN A 94 3.94 14.50 -2.61
CA GLN A 94 5.36 14.26 -2.87
C GLN A 94 6.18 14.39 -1.59
N LYS A 95 5.88 15.37 -0.74
CA LYS A 95 6.50 15.49 0.58
C LYS A 95 6.15 14.33 1.51
N ASP A 96 4.92 13.81 1.40
CA ASP A 96 4.53 12.60 2.11
C ASP A 96 5.39 11.41 1.63
N ALA A 97 5.53 11.22 0.31
CA ALA A 97 6.40 10.18 -0.25
C ALA A 97 7.85 10.29 0.24
N GLU A 98 8.43 11.49 0.23
CA GLU A 98 9.76 11.76 0.78
C GLU A 98 9.88 11.34 2.25
N SER A 99 8.90 11.75 3.07
CA SER A 99 8.92 11.45 4.51
C SER A 99 8.80 9.95 4.77
N TRP A 100 7.89 9.25 4.07
CA TRP A 100 7.75 7.80 4.20
C TRP A 100 9.03 7.04 3.83
N LEU A 101 9.70 7.45 2.76
CA LEU A 101 10.93 6.78 2.30
C LEU A 101 12.12 7.06 3.22
N VAL A 102 12.30 8.31 3.65
CA VAL A 102 13.43 8.71 4.51
C VAL A 102 13.23 8.25 5.96
N ASP A 103 12.05 8.49 6.54
CA ASP A 103 11.82 8.26 7.97
C ASP A 103 11.59 6.79 8.31
N SER A 104 11.24 5.96 7.32
CA SER A 104 11.18 4.50 7.50
C SER A 104 12.55 3.83 7.61
N SER A 105 13.64 4.59 7.44
CA SER A 105 15.02 4.06 7.51
C SER A 105 15.27 2.87 6.56
N GLY A 106 14.68 2.93 5.36
CA GLY A 106 14.81 1.88 4.33
C GLY A 106 13.80 0.74 4.43
N ASP A 107 12.86 0.78 5.38
CA ASP A 107 11.80 -0.22 5.42
C ASP A 107 10.79 -0.02 4.27
N VAL A 108 10.37 1.21 3.99
CA VAL A 108 9.56 1.49 2.80
C VAL A 108 10.49 1.50 1.59
N ARG A 109 10.21 0.63 0.62
CA ARG A 109 11.02 0.47 -0.60
C ARG A 109 10.44 1.22 -1.79
N ILE A 110 9.11 1.31 -1.85
CA ILE A 110 8.40 1.94 -2.97
C ILE A 110 7.24 2.78 -2.44
N PHE A 111 7.12 4.00 -2.94
CA PHE A 111 5.95 4.85 -2.75
C PHE A 111 5.35 5.21 -4.12
N ILE A 112 4.07 4.89 -4.34
CA ILE A 112 3.39 5.17 -5.61
C ILE A 112 2.31 6.23 -5.40
N LEU A 113 2.43 7.33 -6.14
CA LEU A 113 1.44 8.39 -6.21
C LEU A 113 0.59 8.26 -7.46
N LEU A 114 -0.74 8.21 -7.31
CA LEU A 114 -1.70 8.23 -8.41
C LEU A 114 -2.44 9.58 -8.41
N ILE A 115 -2.04 10.47 -9.31
CA ILE A 115 -2.47 11.86 -9.35
C ILE A 115 -3.47 12.08 -10.48
N GLU A 116 -4.72 12.32 -10.12
CA GLU A 116 -5.77 12.73 -11.04
C GLU A 116 -5.55 14.19 -11.49
N GLN A 117 -5.54 14.39 -12.80
CA GLN A 117 -5.42 15.72 -13.41
C GLN A 117 -6.79 16.25 -13.85
N PRO A 118 -6.97 17.58 -13.90
CA PRO A 118 -8.25 18.19 -14.31
C PRO A 118 -8.74 17.77 -15.70
N ASN A 119 -7.83 17.37 -16.60
CA ASN A 119 -8.15 16.89 -17.94
C ASN A 119 -8.56 15.40 -17.98
N GLY A 120 -8.70 14.74 -16.82
CA GLY A 120 -9.08 13.34 -16.71
C GLY A 120 -7.93 12.36 -16.98
N THR A 121 -6.69 12.83 -17.12
CA THR A 121 -5.50 11.95 -17.13
C THR A 121 -5.10 11.59 -15.71
N VAL A 122 -4.41 10.46 -15.55
CA VAL A 122 -3.82 10.04 -14.28
C VAL A 122 -2.32 9.92 -14.46
N ARG A 123 -1.56 10.58 -13.58
CA ARG A 123 -0.11 10.45 -13.52
C ARG A 123 0.27 9.56 -12.34
N PHE A 124 1.03 8.52 -12.63
CA PHE A 124 1.67 7.65 -11.66
C PHE A 124 3.09 8.20 -11.44
N GLU A 125 3.49 8.38 -10.18
CA GLU A 125 4.89 8.60 -9.83
C GLU A 125 5.33 7.47 -8.90
N LYS A 126 6.37 6.74 -9.31
CA LYS A 126 7.07 5.76 -8.46
C LYS A 126 8.26 6.48 -7.81
N TRP A 127 8.31 6.43 -6.49
CA TRP A 127 9.38 6.98 -5.68
C TRP A 127 10.06 5.86 -4.92
N VAL A 128 11.39 5.93 -4.82
CA VAL A 128 12.26 4.92 -4.20
C VAL A 128 13.30 5.61 -3.31
N PRO A 129 13.87 4.93 -2.30
CA PRO A 129 14.98 5.48 -1.55
C PRO A 129 16.28 5.36 -2.36
N GLU A 130 17.04 6.43 -2.43
CA GLU A 130 18.38 6.48 -3.05
C GLU A 130 19.42 6.75 -1.97
N GLU A 131 20.47 5.91 -1.90
CA GLU A 131 21.62 6.13 -1.02
C GLU A 131 22.65 7.05 -1.69
N VAL A 132 22.76 8.27 -1.16
CA VAL A 132 23.72 9.27 -1.63
C VAL A 132 24.93 9.29 -0.69
N HIS A 133 26.12 9.17 -1.29
CA HIS A 133 27.38 9.21 -0.58
C HIS A 133 27.94 10.64 -0.58
N GLU A 134 27.90 11.31 0.57
CA GLU A 134 28.47 12.64 0.74
C GLU A 134 29.92 12.57 1.23
N TYR A 135 30.81 13.24 0.51
CA TYR A 135 32.21 13.45 0.90
C TYR A 135 32.37 14.85 1.50
N GLY A 136 32.84 14.92 2.75
CA GLY A 136 33.04 16.20 3.42
C GLY A 136 34.14 17.05 2.74
N PRO A 137 34.10 18.40 2.87
CA PRO A 137 35.03 19.31 2.20
C PRO A 137 36.52 19.05 2.49
N SER A 138 36.82 18.40 3.61
CA SER A 138 38.18 18.21 4.11
C SER A 138 38.72 16.78 3.96
N GLY A 139 37.94 15.82 3.44
CA GLY A 139 38.37 14.43 3.24
C GLY A 139 38.80 13.66 4.52
N THR A 140 38.64 14.26 5.71
CA THR A 140 39.09 13.72 7.00
C THR A 140 38.06 12.84 7.71
N GLY A 141 36.87 12.65 7.12
CA GLY A 141 35.86 11.70 7.56
C GLY A 141 35.47 10.79 6.40
N GLY A 142 35.20 9.51 6.70
CA GLY A 142 34.70 8.55 5.72
C GLY A 142 33.38 9.00 5.06
N PRO A 143 32.95 8.34 3.98
CA PRO A 143 31.71 8.68 3.28
C PRO A 143 30.54 8.71 4.27
N LYS A 144 29.75 9.79 4.26
CA LYS A 144 28.46 9.80 4.95
C LYS A 144 27.41 9.31 3.98
N VAL A 145 26.74 8.22 4.33
CA VAL A 145 25.59 7.74 3.55
C VAL A 145 24.34 8.48 4.03
N LYS A 146 23.61 9.06 3.09
CA LYS A 146 22.34 9.73 3.31
C LYS A 146 21.30 9.09 2.41
N VAL A 147 20.14 8.73 2.96
CA VAL A 147 18.99 8.31 2.15
C VAL A 147 18.22 9.55 1.73
N VAL A 148 17.92 9.65 0.44
CA VAL A 148 16.99 10.63 -0.13
C VAL A 148 15.88 9.88 -0.88
N ALA A 149 14.75 10.55 -1.11
CA ALA A 149 13.73 9.98 -1.99
C ALA A 149 13.97 10.47 -3.42
N GLU A 150 13.98 9.53 -4.36
CA GLU A 150 14.11 9.79 -5.79
C GLU A 150 12.82 9.37 -6.50
N ARG A 151 12.37 10.20 -7.44
CA ARG A 151 11.28 9.80 -8.36
C ARG A 151 11.85 9.00 -9.52
N ASP A 152 11.91 7.69 -9.34
CA ASP A 152 12.41 6.71 -10.29
C ASP A 152 11.61 6.66 -11.60
N GLN A 153 10.27 6.67 -11.52
CA GLN A 153 9.42 6.53 -12.71
C GLN A 153 8.24 7.50 -12.71
N THR A 154 7.86 7.96 -13.91
CA THR A 154 6.58 8.65 -14.16
C THR A 154 5.85 8.00 -15.32
N VAL A 155 4.62 7.56 -15.08
CA VAL A 155 3.71 7.05 -16.12
C VAL A 155 2.50 7.95 -16.22
N VAL A 156 2.08 8.32 -17.43
CA VAL A 156 0.87 9.13 -17.67
C VAL A 156 -0.11 8.32 -18.49
N VAL A 157 -1.31 8.14 -17.97
CA VAL A 157 -2.42 7.49 -18.66
C VAL A 157 -3.47 8.54 -19.00
N GLY A 158 -3.75 8.70 -20.29
CA GLY A 158 -4.61 9.74 -20.80
C GLY A 158 -5.44 9.32 -22.00
N ARG A 159 -6.36 10.18 -22.43
CA ARG A 159 -7.04 10.03 -23.73
C ARG A 159 -6.44 11.00 -24.74
N ALA A 160 -5.99 10.45 -25.86
CA ALA A 160 -5.57 11.22 -27.01
C ALA A 160 -6.75 11.89 -27.72
N ARG A 161 -6.43 12.79 -28.64
CA ARG A 161 -7.41 13.35 -29.57
C ARG A 161 -8.00 12.21 -30.42
N GLY A 162 -9.31 11.99 -30.31
CA GLY A 162 -10.00 10.87 -30.95
C GLY A 162 -10.45 9.76 -29.98
N GLY A 163 -10.20 9.89 -28.69
CA GLY A 163 -10.78 9.03 -27.65
C GLY A 163 -10.01 7.74 -27.37
N ARG A 164 -8.91 7.48 -28.10
CA ARG A 164 -7.98 6.38 -27.80
C ARG A 164 -7.23 6.66 -26.50
N VAL A 165 -7.11 5.64 -25.65
CA VAL A 165 -6.27 5.70 -24.45
C VAL A 165 -4.80 5.57 -24.84
N GLU A 166 -3.96 6.43 -24.28
CA GLU A 166 -2.51 6.41 -24.42
C GLU A 166 -1.86 6.28 -23.04
N VAL A 167 -0.76 5.53 -23.00
CA VAL A 167 0.11 5.38 -21.83
C VAL A 167 1.49 5.87 -22.25
N ILE A 168 2.04 6.82 -21.50
CA ILE A 168 3.35 7.44 -21.76
C ILE A 168 4.24 7.14 -20.57
N GLY A 169 5.46 6.64 -20.83
CA GLY A 169 6.42 6.27 -19.78
C GLY A 169 6.17 4.91 -19.14
N GLY A 170 5.17 4.16 -19.63
CA GLY A 170 4.90 2.78 -19.21
C GLY A 170 5.86 1.75 -19.82
N PRO A 171 5.80 0.48 -19.37
CA PRO A 171 4.94 -0.04 -18.29
C PRO A 171 5.38 0.46 -16.90
N LEU A 172 4.49 0.41 -15.90
CA LEU A 172 4.90 0.63 -14.50
C LEU A 172 5.56 -0.64 -13.97
N VAL A 173 6.78 -0.53 -13.42
CA VAL A 173 7.59 -1.69 -12.99
C VAL A 173 7.90 -1.56 -11.50
N LEU A 174 7.54 -2.59 -10.73
CA LEU A 174 7.94 -2.72 -9.33
C LEU A 174 8.85 -3.94 -9.19
N GLU A 175 10.08 -3.73 -8.75
CA GLU A 175 11.09 -4.77 -8.63
C GLU A 175 10.67 -5.79 -7.58
N PHE A 176 10.81 -7.08 -7.90
CA PHE A 176 10.40 -8.17 -7.02
C PHE A 176 11.11 -8.08 -5.66
N ALA A 177 12.42 -7.85 -5.69
CA ALA A 177 13.24 -7.71 -4.49
C ALA A 177 12.79 -6.57 -3.58
N GLU A 178 12.27 -5.48 -4.14
CA GLU A 178 11.81 -4.33 -3.35
C GLU A 178 10.41 -4.57 -2.77
N VAL A 179 9.53 -5.22 -3.53
CA VAL A 179 8.16 -5.54 -3.08
C VAL A 179 8.17 -6.66 -2.03
N CYS A 180 8.95 -7.72 -2.28
CA CYS A 180 8.94 -8.97 -1.51
C CYS A 180 10.05 -9.05 -0.47
N LEU A 181 11.10 -8.22 -0.56
CA LEU A 181 12.32 -8.29 0.27
C LEU A 181 13.06 -9.62 0.17
N ASP A 182 12.96 -10.26 -0.98
CA ASP A 182 13.60 -11.52 -1.27
C ASP A 182 13.95 -11.58 -2.77
N GLU A 183 14.91 -12.42 -3.12
CA GLU A 183 15.26 -12.65 -4.52
C GLU A 183 14.20 -13.53 -5.20
N PRO A 184 13.88 -13.27 -6.48
CA PRO A 184 12.96 -14.13 -7.22
C PRO A 184 13.54 -15.54 -7.33
N GLN A 185 12.70 -16.55 -7.11
CA GLN A 185 13.10 -17.93 -7.31
C GLN A 185 13.28 -18.22 -8.81
N ARG A 186 14.04 -19.28 -9.12
CA ARG A 186 14.27 -19.69 -10.51
C ARG A 186 12.93 -19.89 -11.25
N GLY A 187 12.71 -19.08 -12.28
CA GLY A 187 11.50 -19.13 -13.12
C GLY A 187 10.36 -18.23 -12.63
N GLN A 188 10.56 -17.45 -11.57
CA GLN A 188 9.72 -16.29 -11.26
C GLN A 188 10.25 -15.07 -12.01
N ASP A 189 9.35 -14.14 -12.31
CA ASP A 189 9.71 -12.84 -12.86
C ASP A 189 10.45 -12.02 -11.79
N ASP A 190 11.42 -11.21 -12.22
CA ASP A 190 12.21 -10.31 -11.37
C ASP A 190 11.46 -9.01 -11.04
N ALA A 191 10.27 -8.80 -11.60
CA ALA A 191 9.45 -7.63 -11.35
C ALA A 191 7.95 -7.86 -11.59
N PHE A 192 7.15 -7.05 -10.91
CA PHE A 192 5.74 -6.83 -11.17
C PHE A 192 5.58 -5.77 -12.27
N VAL A 193 5.32 -6.21 -13.50
CA VAL A 193 5.19 -5.32 -14.67
C VAL A 193 3.72 -5.06 -15.01
N PHE A 194 3.26 -3.83 -14.85
CA PHE A 194 1.90 -3.40 -15.20
C PHE A 194 1.90 -2.73 -16.58
N GLY A 195 1.41 -3.47 -17.58
CA GLY A 195 1.44 -3.05 -18.97
C GLY A 195 0.41 -1.96 -19.31
N ASP A 196 0.57 -1.35 -20.49
CA ASP A 196 -0.29 -0.25 -20.94
C ASP A 196 -1.79 -0.58 -20.92
N ALA A 197 -2.16 -1.81 -21.30
CA ALA A 197 -3.55 -2.25 -21.29
C ALA A 197 -4.13 -2.34 -19.87
N GLU A 198 -3.33 -2.81 -18.90
CA GLU A 198 -3.75 -2.93 -17.50
C GLU A 198 -3.86 -1.55 -16.85
N LEU A 199 -2.90 -0.65 -17.12
CA LEU A 199 -2.95 0.73 -16.65
C LEU A 199 -4.11 1.51 -17.29
N ALA A 200 -4.41 1.26 -18.56
CA ALA A 200 -5.57 1.82 -19.24
C ALA A 200 -6.90 1.31 -18.63
N ASP A 201 -7.01 0.02 -18.33
CA ASP A 201 -8.20 -0.57 -17.67
C ASP A 201 -8.34 -0.10 -16.22
N LEU A 202 -7.23 0.05 -15.50
CA LEU A 202 -7.20 0.63 -14.16
C LEU A 202 -7.71 2.07 -14.17
N VAL A 203 -7.36 2.88 -15.18
CA VAL A 203 -7.71 4.31 -15.23
C VAL A 203 -9.06 4.57 -15.92
N TYR A 204 -9.44 3.84 -16.96
CA TYR A 204 -10.66 4.13 -17.73
C TYR A 204 -11.60 2.94 -17.86
N GLY A 205 -11.19 1.77 -17.39
CA GLY A 205 -11.97 0.56 -17.40
C GLY A 205 -12.83 0.40 -16.16
N ARG A 206 -13.27 -0.85 -15.92
CA ARG A 206 -14.22 -1.15 -14.85
C ARG A 206 -13.58 -1.27 -13.48
N ARG A 207 -12.28 -1.59 -13.41
CA ARG A 207 -11.55 -1.87 -12.15
C ARG A 207 -11.66 -0.75 -11.12
N ALA A 208 -11.64 0.52 -11.55
CA ALA A 208 -11.74 1.65 -10.63
C ALA A 208 -13.15 1.86 -10.06
N CYS A 209 -14.19 1.27 -10.66
CA CYS A 209 -15.59 1.50 -10.34
C CYS A 209 -16.25 0.36 -9.54
N THR A 210 -15.56 -0.75 -9.27
CA THR A 210 -16.14 -1.98 -8.68
C THR A 210 -15.64 -2.31 -7.27
N VAL A 211 -14.85 -1.45 -6.63
CA VAL A 211 -14.14 -1.82 -5.38
C VAL A 211 -15.02 -1.76 -4.11
N ASP A 212 -16.35 -1.79 -4.26
CA ASP A 212 -17.30 -1.94 -3.14
C ASP A 212 -17.57 -3.42 -2.79
N GLU A 213 -17.15 -4.40 -3.61
CA GLU A 213 -17.51 -5.82 -3.42
C GLU A 213 -16.45 -6.69 -2.70
N TYR A 214 -15.27 -6.17 -2.39
CA TYR A 214 -14.14 -6.95 -1.83
C TYR A 214 -13.92 -6.79 -0.32
N GLU A 215 -14.88 -6.25 0.44
CA GLU A 215 -14.82 -6.20 1.92
C GLU A 215 -15.32 -7.48 2.62
N GLY A 216 -15.87 -8.47 1.89
CA GLY A 216 -16.58 -9.60 2.49
C GLY A 216 -15.85 -10.95 2.62
N TYR A 217 -14.54 -11.04 2.38
CA TYR A 217 -13.87 -12.35 2.20
C TYR A 217 -12.90 -12.83 3.29
N TYR A 218 -12.66 -12.08 4.37
CA TYR A 218 -11.63 -12.47 5.35
C TYR A 218 -11.94 -12.10 6.82
N GLU A 219 -13.20 -12.23 7.27
CA GLU A 219 -13.55 -12.09 8.70
C GLU A 219 -13.39 -13.38 9.53
N ASP A 220 -13.05 -14.52 8.91
CA ASP A 220 -13.15 -15.84 9.57
C ASP A 220 -11.81 -16.48 9.98
N ALA A 221 -10.69 -15.75 10.04
CA ALA A 221 -9.39 -16.34 10.37
C ALA A 221 -8.96 -16.25 11.85
N ASP A 222 -9.72 -15.58 12.71
CA ASP A 222 -9.33 -15.33 14.12
C ASP A 222 -10.26 -15.98 15.16
N ALA A 223 -11.03 -17.01 14.80
CA ALA A 223 -11.74 -17.84 15.75
C ALA A 223 -11.18 -19.26 15.67
N ASP A 224 -10.20 -19.57 16.50
CA ASP A 224 -9.90 -20.91 17.05
C ASP A 224 -8.53 -20.89 17.76
N ASP A 225 -8.43 -20.18 18.89
CA ASP A 225 -7.44 -20.50 19.94
C ASP A 225 -8.05 -20.21 21.32
N GLU A 226 -9.15 -20.90 21.62
CA GLU A 226 -9.57 -21.16 23.00
C GLU A 226 -9.04 -22.53 23.42
N GLY A 227 -8.26 -22.57 24.50
CA GLY A 227 -8.07 -23.81 25.25
C GLY A 227 -6.80 -23.88 26.09
N GLY A 228 -6.90 -23.51 27.37
CA GLY A 228 -5.96 -24.02 28.37
C GLY A 228 -5.76 -23.17 29.61
N GLU A 229 -6.83 -22.85 30.34
CA GLU A 229 -6.72 -22.61 31.79
C GLU A 229 -6.18 -23.89 32.44
N HIS A 230 -5.04 -23.81 33.13
CA HIS A 230 -4.56 -24.86 34.01
C HIS A 230 -4.44 -24.27 35.41
N ASP A 231 -5.37 -24.69 36.26
CA ASP A 231 -5.44 -24.37 37.67
C ASP A 231 -4.15 -24.82 38.37
N GLU A 232 -3.44 -23.87 38.98
CA GLU A 232 -2.39 -24.16 39.96
C GLU A 232 -3.03 -24.20 41.35
N ASP A 233 -3.53 -25.37 41.73
CA ASP A 233 -3.73 -25.75 43.12
C ASP A 233 -3.43 -27.25 43.23
N ASP A 234 -2.28 -27.61 43.80
CA ASP A 234 -2.25 -28.56 44.92
C ASP A 234 -0.84 -28.73 45.49
N ASP A 235 -0.84 -28.73 46.81
CA ASP A 235 0.23 -28.97 47.76
C ASP A 235 1.11 -30.18 47.42
N ASP A 236 2.41 -30.10 47.77
CA ASP A 236 2.95 -31.06 48.73
C ASP A 236 4.35 -30.67 49.24
N ASP A 237 4.37 -30.65 50.57
CA ASP A 237 5.44 -30.78 51.54
C ASP A 237 6.66 -31.61 51.08
N TYR A 238 7.89 -31.21 51.46
CA TYR A 238 8.80 -32.02 52.28
C TYR A 238 10.23 -31.45 52.34
N ASN A 239 10.65 -31.24 53.60
CA ASN A 239 11.97 -31.44 54.20
C ASN A 239 13.05 -30.35 54.21
N ILE A 240 13.11 -29.75 55.41
CA ILE A 240 14.30 -29.41 56.21
C ILE A 240 15.39 -30.48 56.16
N VAL A 241 16.63 -30.05 55.89
CA VAL A 241 17.92 -30.29 56.58
C VAL A 241 18.95 -29.39 55.86
N ASP A 242 19.84 -28.61 56.48
CA ASP A 242 20.52 -28.66 57.77
C ASP A 242 20.90 -27.22 58.18
#